data_AF-A0A8S4RYA6-F1
#
_entry.id   AF-A0A8S4RYA6-F1
#
_cell.length_a   1.000
_cell.length_b   1.000
_cell.length_c   1.000
_cell.angle_alpha   90.00
_cell.angle_beta   90.00
_cell.angle_gamma   90.00
#
_symmetry.space_group_name_H-M   'P 1'
#
loop_
_entity.id
_entity.type
_entity.pdbx_description
1 polymer ?
#
loop_
_entity_poly.entity_id
_entity_poly.type
_entity_poly.pdbx_seq_one_letter_code
_entity_poly.pdbx_strand_id
1 'polypeptide(L)'
;MDEGDDMPVRDGAKRSLIGVIDDGTKTVRFVIYEAERSEELAAYQLDKTEAQPQEGWYEQDPKEIIHHVKACADNAIEQLTELGKISGFPGV
;
A
#
# COMPACT_ATOMS: atom_id res chain seq x y z
N MET A 1 1.84 -34.99 3.36
CA MET A 1 1.26 -33.98 2.45
C MET A 1 0.56 -33.03 3.38
N ASP A 2 1.19 -31.89 3.66
CA ASP A 2 0.62 -30.88 4.55
C ASP A 2 -0.72 -30.44 3.98
N GLU A 3 -1.79 -30.73 4.70
CA GLU A 3 -3.09 -30.09 4.50
C GLU A 3 -2.90 -28.63 4.85
N GLY A 4 -2.97 -27.77 3.84
CA GLY A 4 -2.90 -26.33 4.00
C GLY A 4 -3.93 -25.89 5.02
N ASP A 5 -3.45 -25.15 6.01
CA ASP A 5 -4.22 -24.52 7.08
C ASP A 5 -5.17 -23.49 6.44
N ASP A 6 -6.32 -23.95 5.94
CA ASP A 6 -7.36 -23.09 5.40
C ASP A 6 -8.04 -22.41 6.59
N MET A 7 -7.62 -21.18 6.85
CA MET A 7 -8.10 -20.37 7.96
C MET A 7 -9.61 -20.18 7.83
N PRO A 8 -10.42 -20.50 8.85
CA PRO A 8 -11.86 -20.38 8.76
C PRO A 8 -12.26 -18.90 8.60
N VAL A 9 -12.73 -18.54 7.40
CA VAL A 9 -13.33 -17.23 7.11
C VAL A 9 -14.52 -17.04 8.04
N ARG A 10 -14.42 -16.06 8.95
CA ARG A 10 -15.51 -15.75 9.88
C ARG A 10 -16.57 -14.93 9.14
N ASP A 11 -17.57 -15.61 8.58
CA ASP A 11 -18.72 -14.93 7.97
C ASP A 11 -19.36 -13.95 8.96
N GLY A 12 -19.45 -12.67 8.56
CA GLY A 12 -20.04 -11.59 9.34
C GLY A 12 -19.07 -10.71 10.15
N ALA A 13 -17.78 -11.05 10.23
CA ALA A 13 -16.77 -10.15 10.79
C ALA A 13 -16.31 -9.14 9.74
N LYS A 14 -16.04 -7.88 10.13
CA LYS A 14 -15.32 -6.94 9.25
C LYS A 14 -14.00 -7.59 8.85
N ARG A 15 -13.78 -7.80 7.55
CA ARG A 15 -12.55 -8.41 7.03
C ARG A 15 -11.36 -7.53 7.40
N SER A 16 -10.29 -8.16 7.88
CA SER A 16 -9.08 -7.44 8.26
C SER A 16 -8.37 -6.95 7.00
N LEU A 17 -7.85 -5.73 7.06
CA LEU A 17 -7.11 -5.11 5.96
C LEU A 17 -5.64 -4.99 6.34
N ILE A 18 -4.75 -5.20 5.37
CA ILE A 18 -3.30 -5.02 5.52
C ILE A 18 -2.85 -3.93 4.55
N GLY A 19 -2.26 -2.86 5.08
CA GLY A 19 -1.57 -1.85 4.28
C GLY A 19 -0.09 -2.18 4.12
N VAL A 20 0.43 -2.13 2.91
CA VAL A 20 1.83 -2.41 2.58
C VAL A 20 2.47 -1.17 1.97
N ILE A 21 3.61 -0.76 2.50
CA ILE A 21 4.49 0.24 1.91
C ILE A 21 5.58 -0.50 1.12
N ASP A 22 5.66 -0.23 -0.17
CA ASP A 22 6.67 -0.76 -1.09
C ASP A 22 7.50 0.41 -1.63
N ASP A 23 8.70 0.57 -1.08
CA ASP A 23 9.66 1.62 -1.44
C ASP A 23 10.78 1.03 -2.31
N GLY A 24 10.55 1.04 -3.63
CA GLY A 24 11.52 0.54 -4.62
C GLY A 24 12.66 1.53 -4.89
N THR A 25 13.49 1.33 -5.92
CA THR A 25 14.52 2.32 -6.25
C THR A 25 13.96 3.57 -6.94
N LYS A 26 12.93 3.42 -7.77
CA LYS A 26 12.37 4.51 -8.59
C LYS A 26 10.96 4.91 -8.22
N THR A 27 10.30 4.11 -7.38
CA THR A 27 8.87 4.29 -7.07
C THR A 27 8.60 4.11 -5.60
N VAL A 28 7.50 4.68 -5.13
CA VAL A 28 6.89 4.39 -3.83
C VAL A 28 5.45 3.97 -4.11
N ARG A 29 5.05 2.80 -3.61
CA ARG A 29 3.72 2.25 -3.77
C ARG A 29 3.11 1.96 -2.40
N PHE A 30 1.81 2.20 -2.27
CA PHE A 30 1.02 1.74 -1.14
C PHE A 30 -0.08 0.81 -1.65
N VAL A 31 -0.27 -0.32 -0.97
CA VAL A 31 -1.20 -1.38 -1.37
C VAL A 31 -2.05 -1.79 -0.19
N ILE A 32 -3.33 -2.03 -0.42
CA ILE A 32 -4.25 -2.55 0.59
C ILE A 32 -4.70 -3.95 0.18
N TYR A 33 -4.46 -4.92 1.05
CA TYR A 33 -4.89 -6.31 0.89
C TYR A 33 -6.02 -6.66 1.84
N GLU A 34 -6.87 -7.61 1.42
CA GLU A 34 -7.70 -8.40 2.34
C GLU A 34 -6.83 -9.50 2.95
N ALA A 35 -6.78 -9.55 4.29
CA ALA A 35 -5.80 -10.35 5.02
C ALA A 35 -5.97 -11.86 4.85
N GLU A 36 -7.21 -12.35 4.74
CA GLU A 36 -7.49 -13.79 4.73
C GLU A 36 -7.22 -14.40 3.35
N ARG A 37 -7.56 -13.69 2.27
CA ARG A 37 -7.45 -14.19 0.89
C ARG A 37 -6.21 -13.68 0.16
N SER A 38 -5.42 -12.82 0.80
CA SER A 38 -4.28 -12.14 0.18
C SER A 38 -4.67 -11.43 -1.13
N GLU A 39 -5.90 -10.92 -1.19
CA GLU A 39 -6.45 -10.24 -2.37
C GLU A 39 -6.07 -8.77 -2.34
N GLU A 40 -5.42 -8.27 -3.39
CA GLU A 40 -5.14 -6.85 -3.55
C GLU A 40 -6.46 -6.10 -3.84
N LEU A 41 -6.82 -5.17 -2.95
CA LEU A 41 -8.08 -4.43 -3.06
C LEU A 41 -7.91 -3.05 -3.71
N ALA A 42 -6.81 -2.36 -3.40
CA ALA A 42 -6.49 -1.05 -3.95
C ALA A 42 -4.99 -0.79 -3.86
N ALA A 43 -4.45 -0.01 -4.78
CA ALA A 43 -3.07 0.42 -4.76
C ALA A 43 -2.89 1.79 -5.39
N TYR A 44 -1.85 2.51 -4.97
CA TYR A 44 -1.41 3.73 -5.63
C TYR A 44 0.10 3.80 -5.63
N GLN A 45 0.69 4.36 -6.69
CA GLN A 45 2.12 4.44 -6.89
C GLN A 45 2.51 5.81 -7.43
N LEU A 46 3.63 6.32 -6.94
CA LEU A 46 4.30 7.50 -7.46
C LEU A 46 5.75 7.17 -7.82
N ASP A 47 6.25 7.80 -8.88
CA ASP A 47 7.68 7.82 -9.19
C ASP A 47 8.39 8.77 -8.22
N LYS A 48 9.64 8.47 -7.88
CA LYS A 48 10.51 9.36 -7.10
C LYS A 48 11.80 9.67 -7.85
N THR A 49 12.39 10.80 -7.50
CA THR A 49 13.65 11.23 -8.09
C THR A 49 14.86 10.62 -7.39
N GLU A 50 15.96 10.59 -8.13
CA GLU A 50 17.27 10.19 -7.62
C GLU A 50 18.29 11.20 -8.14
N ALA A 51 19.16 11.66 -7.25
CA ALA A 51 20.29 12.50 -7.60
C ALA A 51 21.53 11.66 -7.84
N GLN A 52 22.35 12.07 -8.81
CA GLN A 52 23.64 11.46 -9.12
C GLN A 52 24.72 12.55 -9.05
N PRO A 53 25.19 12.91 -7.84
CA PRO A 53 26.17 13.98 -7.69
C PRO A 53 27.56 13.59 -8.23
N GLN A 54 27.86 12.28 -8.30
CA GLN A 54 29.10 11.72 -8.82
C GLN A 54 28.81 10.43 -9.61
N GLU A 55 29.73 10.05 -10.49
CA GLU A 55 29.63 8.80 -11.23
C GLU A 55 29.57 7.60 -10.27
N GLY A 56 28.55 6.77 -10.44
CA GLY A 56 28.29 5.61 -9.59
C GLY A 56 27.63 5.91 -8.24
N TRP A 57 27.32 7.17 -7.92
CA TRP A 57 26.61 7.56 -6.70
C TRP A 57 25.13 7.77 -6.98
N TYR A 58 24.30 7.37 -6.03
CA TYR A 58 22.85 7.50 -6.09
C TYR A 58 22.33 7.96 -4.74
N GLU A 59 21.62 9.09 -4.73
CA GLU A 59 21.03 9.69 -3.53
C GLU A 59 19.53 9.90 -3.73
N GLN A 60 18.75 9.75 -2.66
CA GLN A 60 17.30 9.97 -2.65
C GLN A 60 16.93 10.94 -1.54
N ASP A 61 15.96 11.83 -1.78
CA ASP A 61 15.47 12.75 -0.76
C ASP A 61 14.51 11.99 0.21
N PRO A 62 14.87 11.83 1.50
CA PRO A 62 14.00 11.16 2.45
C PRO A 62 12.65 11.88 2.65
N LYS A 63 12.57 13.20 2.40
CA LYS A 63 11.31 13.94 2.46
C LYS A 63 10.40 13.60 1.30
N GLU A 64 10.94 13.41 0.09
CA GLU A 64 10.19 12.95 -1.07
C GLU A 64 9.61 11.55 -0.82
N ILE A 65 10.41 10.63 -0.27
CA ILE A 65 9.95 9.27 0.07
C ILE A 65 8.79 9.32 1.07
N ILE A 66 8.94 10.03 2.20
CA ILE A 66 7.88 10.13 3.22
C ILE A 66 6.62 10.81 2.66
N HIS A 67 6.80 11.84 1.82
CA HIS A 67 5.69 12.51 1.17
C HIS A 67 4.92 11.55 0.24
N HIS A 68 5.63 10.80 -0.61
CA HIS A 68 5.02 9.82 -1.51
C HIS A 68 4.37 8.66 -0.77
N VAL A 69 4.94 8.18 0.34
CA VAL A 69 4.29 7.14 1.17
C VAL A 69 2.91 7.60 1.64
N LYS A 70 2.82 8.84 2.15
CA LYS A 70 1.55 9.42 2.62
C LYS A 70 0.57 9.61 1.47
N ALA A 71 1.02 10.22 0.38
CA ALA A 71 0.18 10.44 -0.79
C ALA A 71 -0.37 9.13 -1.36
N CYS A 72 0.48 8.09 -1.49
CA CYS A 72 0.04 6.78 -1.95
C CYS A 72 -0.95 6.12 -0.99
N ALA A 73 -0.75 6.25 0.33
CA ALA A 73 -1.70 5.74 1.31
C ALA A 73 -3.07 6.43 1.20
N ASP A 74 -3.08 7.77 1.16
CA ASP A 74 -4.31 8.55 1.07
C ASP A 74 -5.10 8.21 -0.22
N ASN A 75 -4.42 8.14 -1.36
CA ASN A 75 -5.05 7.79 -2.64
C ASN A 75 -5.53 6.33 -2.70
N ALA A 76 -4.81 5.39 -2.09
CA ALA A 76 -5.25 3.99 -2.04
C ALA A 76 -6.48 3.82 -1.12
N ILE A 77 -6.54 4.57 0.00
CA ILE A 77 -7.70 4.59 0.91
C ILE A 77 -8.92 5.22 0.23
N GLU A 78 -8.73 6.31 -0.52
CA GLU A 78 -9.79 6.94 -1.30
C GLU A 78 -10.37 5.96 -2.34
N GLN A 79 -9.51 5.33 -3.15
CA GLN A 79 -9.94 4.28 -4.09
C GLN A 79 -10.72 3.15 -3.40
N LEU A 80 -10.25 2.69 -2.24
CA LEU A 80 -10.93 1.63 -1.49
C LEU A 80 -12.32 2.07 -0.96
N THR A 81 -12.45 3.35 -0.62
CA THR A 81 -13.71 3.98 -0.20
C THR A 81 -14.68 4.08 -1.37
N GLU A 82 -14.22 4.52 -2.55
CA GLU A 82 -15.02 4.58 -3.78
C GLU A 82 -15.53 3.21 -4.23
N LEU A 83 -14.73 2.15 -4.00
CA LEU A 83 -15.13 0.77 -4.23
C LEU A 83 -16.16 0.24 -3.20
N GLY A 84 -16.54 1.05 -2.20
CA GLY A 84 -17.50 0.71 -1.16
C GLY A 84 -17.01 -0.39 -0.20
N LYS A 85 -15.70 -0.65 -0.16
CA LYS A 85 -15.10 -1.71 0.69
C LYS A 85 -14.90 -1.25 2.13
N ILE A 86 -14.82 0.06 2.36
CA ILE A 86 -14.81 0.69 3.68
C ILE A 86 -15.79 1.87 3.70
N SER A 87 -16.39 2.14 4.86
CA SER A 87 -17.14 3.38 5.09
C SER A 87 -16.17 4.55 5.19
N GLY A 88 -16.49 5.69 4.56
CA GLY A 88 -15.61 6.86 4.43
C GLY A 88 -14.77 7.15 5.66
N PHE A 89 -13.47 7.34 5.45
CA PHE A 89 -12.51 7.62 6.51
C PHE A 89 -12.78 9.03 7.06
N PRO A 90 -13.11 9.21 8.36
CA PRO A 90 -13.55 10.49 8.90
C PRO A 90 -12.41 11.53 9.09
N GLY A 91 -11.32 11.41 8.32
CA GLY A 91 -10.05 12.10 8.54
C GLY A 91 -9.53 12.94 7.37
N VAL A 92 -10.33 13.14 6.32
CA VAL A 92 -10.14 14.21 5.33
C VAL A 92 -11.18 15.29 5.53
#